data_AF-A0A940Q008-F1
#
_entry.id   AF-A0A940Q008-F1
#
_cell.length_a   1.000
_cell.length_b   1.000
_cell.length_c   1.000
_cell.angle_alpha   90.00
_cell.angle_beta   90.00
_cell.angle_gamma   90.00
#
_symmetry.space_group_name_H-M   'P 1'
#
loop_
_entity.id
_entity.type
_entity.pdbx_description
1 polymer ?
#
loop_
_entity_poly.entity_id
_entity_poly.type
_entity_poly.pdbx_seq_one_letter_code
_entity_poly.pdbx_strand_id
1 'polypeptide(L)'
;MLPLCVITIHVASQTVPMGTVIVDELTPMAVEANTIGFASVVGWLFVAVMILRLIYVAISWWKLQRFIASCEQHSRDDGVTIAVTDRVDLSPFSWMHTIVLPRSDYEHGSQSIIVHELGHIRRRHSWDVLLMEIICSVQWFNPVVWMIRQDLRAIHEFEADTDVIEKGFNAHEYLDMLVTKAAGQGAYSMANGISNSTLKKRIKMMMKQKSFRWRRAKVLYVIPVIALSLACTSKTEMENPEGSVKTDDVSLIAFGPDGNDGALFMMDGMEVGKDDVLALDPKYIESLTVLKDTVATKIYGEKGKNGVVLITTRPNPESTELTVYAVDAEMPEFPGGTDGLGKWISQNVKYPAEAKRLGISGRVNVNFVVDTDGSIVDVNVVDPVNELLDAEAVRLVRSMPKWKPGKKDGKLVPVKYQIPVNFRLQ
;
A
#
# COMPACT_ATOMS: atom_id res chain seq x y z
N MET A 1 9.26 5.20 0.80
CA MET A 1 9.24 3.96 1.59
C MET A 1 9.13 2.81 0.61
N LEU A 2 10.23 2.07 0.37
CA LEU A 2 10.23 0.90 -0.50
C LEU A 2 9.69 -0.30 0.29
N PRO A 3 8.60 -0.98 -0.13
CA PRO A 3 8.09 -2.15 0.58
C PRO A 3 8.94 -3.36 0.19
N LEU A 4 9.62 -3.97 1.17
CA LEU A 4 10.55 -5.09 0.97
C LEU A 4 9.91 -6.47 1.23
N CYS A 5 8.63 -6.54 1.60
CA CYS A 5 7.93 -7.82 1.74
C CYS A 5 6.41 -7.62 1.68
N VAL A 6 5.74 -8.30 0.74
CA VAL A 6 4.28 -8.46 0.72
C VAL A 6 3.99 -9.83 1.31
N ILE A 7 3.35 -9.87 2.49
CA ILE A 7 2.90 -11.11 3.10
C ILE A 7 1.42 -11.25 2.77
N THR A 8 1.10 -12.12 1.81
CA THR A 8 -0.29 -12.44 1.44
C THR A 8 -0.90 -13.33 2.50
N ILE A 9 -1.71 -12.77 3.40
CA ILE A 9 -2.54 -13.53 4.31
C ILE A 9 -3.92 -13.66 3.68
N HIS A 10 -4.29 -14.86 3.23
CA HIS A 10 -5.64 -15.14 2.78
C HIS A 10 -6.58 -15.15 3.99
N VAL A 11 -7.16 -14.00 4.32
CA VAL A 11 -8.31 -13.92 5.21
C VAL A 11 -9.55 -13.89 4.32
N ALA A 12 -10.29 -15.00 4.26
CA ALA A 12 -11.60 -15.04 3.62
C ALA A 12 -12.60 -14.23 4.48
N SER A 13 -12.62 -12.92 4.28
CA SER A 13 -13.65 -12.02 4.81
C SER A 13 -14.64 -11.73 3.68
N GLN A 14 -15.79 -12.39 3.69
CA GLN A 14 -16.91 -11.97 2.85
C GLN A 14 -17.55 -10.72 3.45
N THR A 15 -17.03 -9.55 3.11
CA THR A 15 -17.78 -8.29 3.22
C THR A 15 -18.44 -8.03 1.90
N VAL A 16 -19.78 -8.04 1.89
CA VAL A 16 -20.58 -7.58 0.76
C VAL A 16 -20.44 -6.05 0.67
N PRO A 17 -20.00 -5.46 -0.45
CA PRO A 17 -20.05 -4.02 -0.62
C PRO A 17 -21.50 -3.59 -0.82
N MET A 18 -21.96 -2.61 -0.03
CA MET A 18 -23.11 -1.79 -0.41
C MET A 18 -22.61 -0.88 -1.54
N GLY A 19 -22.98 -1.18 -2.77
CA GLY A 19 -22.61 -0.38 -3.93
C GLY A 19 -23.34 0.95 -3.91
N THR A 20 -22.66 2.03 -3.54
CA THR A 20 -22.99 3.35 -4.06
C THR A 20 -22.67 3.36 -5.55
N VAL A 21 -23.71 3.37 -6.39
CA VAL A 21 -23.57 3.76 -7.80
C VAL A 21 -23.32 5.25 -7.80
N ILE A 22 -22.06 5.64 -7.99
CA ILE A 22 -21.75 7.00 -8.45
C ILE A 22 -22.11 7.01 -9.93
N VAL A 23 -23.13 7.79 -10.28
CA VAL A 23 -23.40 8.13 -11.68
C VAL A 23 -22.19 8.93 -12.16
N ASP A 24 -21.43 8.39 -13.11
CA ASP A 24 -20.47 9.17 -13.87
C ASP A 24 -21.26 10.25 -14.61
N GLU A 25 -21.25 11.45 -14.05
CA GLU A 25 -21.61 12.67 -14.75
C GLU A 25 -20.74 12.70 -16.02
N LEU A 26 -21.36 12.86 -17.19
CA LEU A 26 -20.67 13.15 -18.44
C LEU A 26 -19.93 14.47 -18.29
N THR A 27 -18.79 14.43 -17.61
CA THR A 27 -17.82 15.49 -17.61
C THR A 27 -17.30 15.57 -19.04
N PRO A 28 -17.22 16.77 -19.65
CA PRO A 28 -16.54 16.90 -20.93
C PRO A 28 -15.17 16.27 -20.75
N MET A 29 -14.76 15.40 -21.67
CA MET A 29 -13.46 14.71 -21.63
C MET A 29 -12.39 15.71 -21.20
N ALA A 30 -12.08 15.71 -19.90
CA ALA A 30 -10.90 16.34 -19.41
C ALA A 30 -9.82 15.47 -20.01
N VAL A 31 -9.12 16.00 -21.00
CA VAL A 31 -7.76 15.53 -21.27
C VAL A 31 -7.13 15.58 -19.89
N GLU A 32 -6.94 14.41 -19.26
CA GLU A 32 -6.05 14.28 -18.12
C GLU A 32 -4.71 14.76 -18.68
N ALA A 33 -4.46 16.06 -18.50
CA ALA A 33 -3.12 16.56 -18.63
C ALA A 33 -2.34 15.66 -17.67
N ASN A 34 -1.39 14.90 -18.23
CA ASN A 34 -0.34 14.20 -17.50
C ASN A 34 0.41 15.24 -16.68
N THR A 35 -0.23 15.74 -15.63
CA THR A 35 0.35 16.63 -14.66
C THR A 35 1.23 15.69 -13.87
N ILE A 36 2.53 15.78 -14.16
CA ILE A 36 3.53 14.97 -13.50
C ILE A 36 3.37 15.25 -12.01
N GLY A 37 2.73 14.31 -11.29
CA GLY A 37 2.44 14.48 -9.88
C GLY A 37 3.74 14.76 -9.13
N PHE A 38 3.72 15.68 -8.17
CA PHE A 38 4.92 16.04 -7.41
C PHE A 38 5.68 14.82 -6.87
N ALA A 39 4.96 13.76 -6.47
CA ALA A 39 5.54 12.50 -6.02
C ALA A 39 6.34 11.76 -7.11
N SER A 40 5.91 11.78 -8.37
CA SER A 40 6.65 11.15 -9.47
C SER A 40 7.88 11.95 -9.86
N VAL A 41 7.81 13.30 -9.83
CA VAL A 41 9.00 14.17 -10.01
C VAL A 41 10.05 13.86 -8.95
N VAL A 42 9.65 13.79 -7.67
CA VAL A 42 10.56 13.45 -6.57
C VAL A 42 11.13 12.04 -6.71
N GLY A 43 10.31 11.07 -7.15
CA GLY A 43 10.76 9.71 -7.43
C GLY A 43 11.82 9.65 -8.53
N TRP A 44 11.61 10.36 -9.65
CA TRP A 44 12.58 10.44 -10.74
C TRP A 44 13.87 11.15 -10.31
N LEU A 45 13.76 12.23 -9.53
CA LEU A 45 14.93 12.91 -8.97
C LEU A 45 15.74 11.98 -8.07
N PHE A 46 15.07 11.20 -7.22
CA PHE A 46 15.72 10.22 -6.35
C PHE A 46 16.52 9.19 -7.15
N VAL A 47 15.91 8.62 -8.19
CA VAL A 47 16.55 7.64 -9.09
C VAL A 47 17.70 8.29 -9.87
N ALA A 48 17.54 9.52 -10.33
CA ALA A 48 18.59 10.25 -11.04
C ALA A 48 19.83 10.45 -10.16
N VAL A 49 19.66 10.88 -8.90
CA VAL A 49 20.78 11.04 -7.94
C VAL A 49 21.46 9.69 -7.66
N MET A 50 20.68 8.62 -7.49
CA MET A 50 21.21 7.27 -7.31
C MET A 50 22.08 6.84 -8.51
N ILE A 51 21.60 7.04 -9.75
CA ILE A 51 22.34 6.70 -10.97
C ILE A 51 23.62 7.53 -11.08
N LEU A 52 23.56 8.84 -10.83
CA LEU A 52 24.73 9.71 -10.85
C LEU A 52 25.80 9.27 -9.84
N ARG A 53 25.38 8.85 -8.65
CA ARG A 53 26.28 8.30 -7.62
C ARG A 53 26.92 6.99 -8.08
N LEU A 54 26.15 6.07 -8.67
CA LEU A 54 26.67 4.81 -9.20
C LEU A 54 27.68 5.04 -10.34
N ILE A 55 27.40 5.98 -11.24
CA ILE A 55 28.33 6.39 -12.30
C ILE A 55 29.62 6.97 -11.69
N TYR A 56 29.52 7.82 -10.67
CA TYR A 56 30.68 8.36 -9.98
C TYR A 56 31.56 7.25 -9.36
N VAL A 57 30.95 6.25 -8.73
CA VAL A 57 31.68 5.08 -8.18
C VAL A 57 32.33 4.27 -9.29
N ALA A 58 31.64 4.03 -10.40
CA ALA A 58 32.19 3.32 -11.56
C ALA A 58 33.39 4.05 -12.19
N ILE A 59 33.30 5.38 -12.34
CA ILE A 59 34.41 6.21 -12.83
C ILE A 59 35.58 6.17 -11.85
N SER A 60 35.32 6.25 -10.54
CA SER A 60 36.36 6.20 -9.50
C SER A 60 37.07 4.85 -9.50
N TRP A 61 36.31 3.76 -9.65
CA TRP A 61 36.83 2.41 -9.83
C TRP A 61 37.72 2.31 -11.07
N TRP A 62 37.23 2.79 -12.22
CA TRP A 62 37.99 2.75 -13.48
C TRP A 62 39.30 3.55 -13.38
N LYS A 63 39.26 4.73 -12.77
CA LYS A 63 40.46 5.55 -12.51
C LYS A 63 41.47 4.82 -11.62
N LEU A 64 41.01 4.14 -10.57
CA LEU A 64 41.86 3.36 -9.68
C LEU A 64 42.53 2.20 -10.42
N GLN A 65 41.77 1.43 -11.21
CA GLN A 65 42.31 0.33 -12.00
C GLN A 65 43.34 0.81 -13.03
N ARG A 66 43.04 1.92 -13.72
CA ARG A 66 43.98 2.53 -14.68
C ARG A 66 45.25 3.01 -13.98
N PHE A 67 45.14 3.57 -12.78
CA PHE A 67 46.28 4.00 -11.98
C PHE A 67 47.16 2.80 -11.58
N ILE A 68 46.57 1.72 -11.05
CA ILE A 68 47.31 0.51 -10.68
C ILE A 68 47.99 -0.13 -11.90
N ALA A 69 47.30 -0.16 -13.04
CA ALA A 69 47.86 -0.68 -14.29
C ALA A 69 49.03 0.18 -14.83
N SER A 70 49.12 1.45 -14.45
CA SER A 70 50.22 2.34 -14.83
C SER A 70 51.46 2.24 -13.93
N CYS A 71 51.35 1.53 -12.80
CA CYS A 71 52.45 1.36 -11.85
C CYS A 71 53.37 0.20 -12.26
N GLU A 72 54.63 0.26 -11.82
CA GLU A 72 55.58 -0.85 -11.97
C GLU A 72 55.11 -2.03 -11.13
N GLN A 73 54.98 -3.23 -11.72
CA GLN A 73 54.43 -4.40 -11.04
C GLN A 73 55.51 -5.43 -10.73
N HIS A 74 55.63 -5.82 -9.47
CA HIS A 74 56.47 -6.91 -9.00
C HIS A 74 55.59 -8.04 -8.45
N SER A 75 55.66 -9.21 -9.06
CA SER A 75 54.95 -10.40 -8.57
C SER A 75 55.69 -11.00 -7.36
N ARG A 76 54.95 -11.34 -6.31
CA ARG A 76 55.46 -12.06 -5.13
C ARG A 76 55.01 -13.51 -5.17
N ASP A 77 55.80 -14.41 -4.56
CA ASP A 77 55.54 -15.85 -4.50
C ASP A 77 54.19 -16.22 -3.84
N ASP A 78 53.64 -15.33 -3.01
CA ASP A 78 52.37 -15.52 -2.31
C ASP A 78 51.13 -15.25 -3.18
N GLY A 79 51.29 -14.99 -4.49
CA GLY A 79 50.20 -14.68 -5.43
C GLY A 79 49.66 -13.25 -5.32
N VAL A 80 50.39 -12.36 -4.64
CA VAL A 80 50.06 -10.93 -4.47
C VAL A 80 51.00 -10.10 -5.32
N THR A 81 50.47 -9.10 -6.03
CA THR A 81 51.25 -8.17 -6.84
C THR A 81 51.58 -6.91 -6.05
N ILE A 82 52.83 -6.48 -6.05
CA ILE A 82 53.25 -5.19 -5.49
C ILE A 82 53.37 -4.19 -6.63
N ALA A 83 52.54 -3.14 -6.60
CA ALA A 83 52.56 -2.04 -7.53
C ALA A 83 53.34 -0.86 -6.92
N VAL A 84 54.49 -0.51 -7.51
CA VAL A 84 55.35 0.57 -7.04
C VAL A 84 55.04 1.85 -7.81
N THR A 85 54.90 2.96 -7.08
CA THR A 85 54.63 4.29 -7.65
C THR A 85 55.68 5.30 -7.20
N ASP A 86 56.05 6.20 -8.10
CA ASP A 86 57.00 7.29 -7.83
C ASP A 86 56.35 8.50 -7.13
N ARG A 87 55.04 8.43 -6.85
CA ARG A 87 54.31 9.49 -6.14
C ARG A 87 54.64 9.46 -4.65
N VAL A 88 55.24 10.55 -4.17
CA VAL A 88 55.74 10.71 -2.79
C VAL A 88 54.63 11.03 -1.79
N ASP A 89 53.49 11.55 -2.27
CA ASP A 89 52.34 11.99 -1.47
C ASP A 89 51.32 10.89 -1.17
N LEU A 90 51.51 9.68 -1.71
CA LEU A 90 50.58 8.57 -1.50
C LEU A 90 50.89 7.81 -0.22
N SER A 91 49.86 7.50 0.55
CA SER A 91 49.97 6.50 1.61
C SER A 91 49.84 5.09 1.00
N PRO A 92 50.58 4.10 1.52
CA PRO A 92 50.36 2.69 1.20
C PRO A 92 48.89 2.31 1.27
N PHE A 93 48.43 1.54 0.28
CA PHE A 93 47.09 0.96 0.33
C PHE A 93 47.06 -0.35 -0.46
N SER A 94 46.05 -1.16 -0.19
CA SER A 94 45.82 -2.44 -0.84
C SER A 94 44.48 -2.46 -1.56
N TRP A 95 44.46 -3.12 -2.70
CA TRP A 95 43.29 -3.24 -3.55
C TRP A 95 43.23 -4.60 -4.22
N MET A 96 42.20 -5.38 -3.88
CA MET A 96 42.01 -6.74 -4.37
C MET A 96 43.24 -7.63 -4.09
N HIS A 97 44.03 -7.97 -5.10
CA HIS A 97 45.24 -8.79 -4.95
C HIS A 97 46.52 -7.97 -5.16
N THR A 98 46.43 -6.64 -5.09
CA THR A 98 47.53 -5.72 -5.35
C THR A 98 47.79 -4.83 -4.15
N ILE A 99 49.06 -4.72 -3.74
CA ILE A 99 49.51 -3.74 -2.75
C ILE A 99 50.18 -2.60 -3.49
N VAL A 100 49.71 -1.36 -3.30
CA VAL A 100 50.31 -0.17 -3.89
C VAL A 100 51.21 0.50 -2.87
N LEU A 101 52.49 0.67 -3.20
CA LEU A 101 53.50 1.27 -2.33
C LEU A 101 54.24 2.41 -3.04
N PRO A 102 54.47 3.55 -2.36
CA PRO A 102 55.47 4.52 -2.79
C PRO A 102 56.85 3.88 -2.86
N ARG A 103 57.70 4.33 -3.80
CA ARG A 103 59.07 3.81 -3.95
C ARG A 103 59.89 3.88 -2.66
N SER A 104 59.75 4.96 -1.88
CA SER A 104 60.41 5.12 -0.58
C SER A 104 60.02 4.03 0.44
N ASP A 105 58.73 3.68 0.50
CA ASP A 105 58.20 2.65 1.38
C ASP A 105 58.50 1.22 0.86
N TYR A 106 58.70 1.05 -0.43
CA TYR A 106 59.13 -0.23 -1.00
C TYR A 106 60.60 -0.54 -0.71
N GLU A 107 61.48 0.46 -0.85
CA GLU A 107 62.92 0.29 -0.66
C GLU A 107 63.36 0.36 0.81
N HIS A 108 62.74 1.24 1.60
CA HIS A 108 63.16 1.52 2.99
C HIS A 108 62.05 1.28 4.03
N GLY A 109 60.86 0.82 3.60
CA GLY A 109 59.72 0.67 4.50
C GLY A 109 59.82 -0.58 5.38
N SER A 110 59.19 -0.48 6.55
CA SER A 110 59.09 -1.59 7.49
C SER A 110 58.23 -2.74 6.94
N GLN A 111 58.65 -3.97 7.18
CA GLN A 111 57.87 -5.17 6.88
C GLN A 111 56.48 -5.17 7.55
N SER A 112 56.31 -4.43 8.65
CA SER A 112 55.02 -4.28 9.32
C SER A 112 53.95 -3.64 8.42
N ILE A 113 54.33 -2.74 7.51
CA ILE A 113 53.40 -2.11 6.55
C ILE A 113 52.92 -3.15 5.56
N ILE A 114 53.83 -3.95 5.00
CA ILE A 114 53.48 -5.01 4.04
C ILE A 114 52.56 -6.03 4.70
N VAL A 115 52.83 -6.39 5.96
CA VAL A 115 51.98 -7.30 6.73
C VAL A 115 50.59 -6.72 6.97
N HIS A 116 50.49 -5.43 7.28
CA HIS A 116 49.23 -4.72 7.43
C HIS A 116 48.40 -4.74 6.13
N GLU A 117 49.01 -4.32 5.01
CA GLU A 117 48.37 -4.32 3.69
C GLU A 117 47.97 -5.73 3.23
N LEU A 118 48.78 -6.74 3.54
CA LEU A 118 48.43 -8.13 3.27
C LEU A 118 47.23 -8.60 4.09
N GLY A 119 47.04 -8.08 5.31
CA GLY A 119 45.86 -8.33 6.13
C GLY A 119 44.56 -7.91 5.43
N HIS A 120 44.55 -6.73 4.81
CA HIS A 120 43.42 -6.24 4.02
C HIS A 120 43.08 -7.14 2.83
N ILE A 121 44.10 -7.65 2.13
CA ILE A 121 43.92 -8.60 1.01
C ILE A 121 43.35 -9.93 1.51
N ARG A 122 43.95 -10.51 2.55
CA ARG A 122 43.56 -11.81 3.09
C ARG A 122 42.11 -11.84 3.58
N ARG A 123 41.69 -10.76 4.25
CA ARG A 123 40.32 -10.59 4.77
C ARG A 123 39.34 -10.00 3.75
N ARG A 124 39.80 -9.72 2.52
CA ARG A 124 38.98 -9.23 1.41
C ARG A 124 38.29 -7.89 1.67
N HIS A 125 38.93 -6.98 2.41
CA HIS A 125 38.37 -5.67 2.77
C HIS A 125 37.98 -4.81 1.55
N SER A 126 38.62 -5.01 0.39
CA SER A 126 38.25 -4.29 -0.84
C SER A 126 36.81 -4.59 -1.31
N TRP A 127 36.30 -5.80 -1.08
CA TRP A 127 34.92 -6.17 -1.43
C TRP A 127 33.91 -5.47 -0.52
N ASP A 128 34.20 -5.41 0.77
CA ASP A 128 33.39 -4.71 1.76
C ASP A 128 33.30 -3.20 1.45
N VAL A 129 34.42 -2.58 1.08
CA VAL A 129 34.45 -1.17 0.68
C VAL A 129 33.61 -0.95 -0.58
N LEU A 130 33.72 -1.82 -1.59
CA LEU A 130 32.92 -1.72 -2.81
C LEU A 130 31.41 -1.86 -2.51
N LEU A 131 31.04 -2.86 -1.71
CA LEU A 131 29.66 -3.09 -1.30
C LEU A 131 29.11 -1.87 -0.56
N MET A 132 29.90 -1.27 0.35
CA MET A 132 29.46 -0.06 1.05
C MET A 132 29.29 1.15 0.14
N GLU A 133 30.14 1.34 -0.88
CA GLU A 133 29.93 2.44 -1.84
C GLU A 133 28.66 2.23 -2.68
N ILE A 134 28.30 0.99 -3.00
CA ILE A 134 27.02 0.65 -3.65
C ILE A 134 25.84 0.94 -2.70
N ILE A 135 25.88 0.45 -1.46
CA ILE A 135 24.82 0.68 -0.47
C ILE A 135 24.67 2.19 -0.19
N CYS A 136 25.76 2.93 -0.02
CA CYS A 136 25.75 4.39 0.11
C CYS A 136 25.17 5.10 -1.12
N SER A 137 25.30 4.51 -2.32
CA SER A 137 24.72 5.10 -3.53
C SER A 137 23.21 4.91 -3.60
N VAL A 138 22.71 3.73 -3.19
CA VAL A 138 21.26 3.44 -3.09
C VAL A 138 20.62 4.20 -1.94
N GLN A 139 21.28 4.25 -0.79
CA GLN A 139 20.82 4.88 0.45
C GLN A 139 21.48 6.24 0.68
N TRP A 140 21.74 7.00 -0.37
CA TRP A 140 22.51 8.24 -0.32
C TRP A 140 21.93 9.28 0.65
N PHE A 141 20.61 9.28 0.82
CA PHE A 141 19.86 10.15 1.72
C PHE A 141 19.91 9.72 3.19
N ASN A 142 20.37 8.50 3.49
CA ASN A 142 20.34 7.92 4.82
C ASN A 142 21.67 8.16 5.57
N PRO A 143 21.73 9.09 6.55
CA PRO A 143 22.97 9.39 7.29
C PRO A 143 23.55 8.19 8.04
N VAL A 144 22.71 7.23 8.45
CA VAL A 144 23.15 6.03 9.18
C VAL A 144 24.08 5.17 8.33
N VAL A 145 23.81 5.05 7.03
CA VAL A 145 24.66 4.27 6.12
C VAL A 145 26.05 4.89 5.99
N TRP A 146 26.14 6.22 6.01
CA TRP A 146 27.42 6.92 6.01
C TRP A 146 28.22 6.71 7.31
N MET A 147 27.54 6.64 8.45
CA MET A 147 28.16 6.30 9.74
C MET A 147 28.65 4.86 9.75
N ILE A 148 27.83 3.91 9.27
CA ILE A 148 28.23 2.49 9.14
C ILE A 148 29.46 2.36 8.26
N ARG A 149 29.55 3.10 7.15
CA ARG A 149 30.75 3.11 6.29
C ARG A 149 32.01 3.54 7.05
N GLN A 150 31.90 4.56 7.91
CA GLN A 150 33.03 5.01 8.73
C GLN A 150 33.44 3.95 9.77
N ASP A 151 32.46 3.31 10.40
CA ASP A 151 32.71 2.26 11.39
C ASP A 151 33.28 0.99 10.78
N LEU A 152 32.82 0.60 9.58
CA LEU A 152 33.37 -0.55 8.85
C LEU A 152 34.85 -0.34 8.52
N ARG A 153 35.21 0.86 8.03
CA ARG A 153 36.62 1.20 7.77
C ARG A 153 37.44 1.14 9.06
N ALA A 154 36.90 1.61 10.18
CA ALA A 154 37.60 1.50 11.47
C ALA A 154 37.83 0.03 11.88
N ILE A 155 36.85 -0.84 11.64
CA ILE A 155 36.99 -2.29 11.90
C ILE A 155 38.09 -2.89 11.02
N HIS A 156 38.11 -2.59 9.73
CA HIS A 156 39.14 -3.07 8.80
C HIS A 156 40.55 -2.69 9.26
N GLU A 157 40.75 -1.44 9.69
CA GLU A 157 42.03 -0.97 10.24
C GLU A 157 42.41 -1.74 11.51
N PHE A 158 41.46 -1.99 12.43
CA PHE A 158 41.73 -2.75 13.66
C PHE A 158 42.09 -4.21 13.38
N GLU A 159 41.46 -4.82 12.38
CA GLU A 159 41.75 -6.19 11.97
C GLU A 159 43.14 -6.30 11.34
N ALA A 160 43.50 -5.35 10.46
CA ALA A 160 44.82 -5.29 9.87
C ALA A 160 45.92 -4.99 10.91
N ASP A 161 45.67 -4.08 11.86
CA ASP A 161 46.55 -3.82 13.01
C ASP A 161 46.76 -5.08 13.86
N THR A 162 45.69 -5.88 14.07
CA THR A 162 45.75 -7.14 14.82
C THR A 162 46.61 -8.17 14.10
N ASP A 163 46.49 -8.29 12.78
CA ASP A 163 47.27 -9.24 11.97
C ASP A 163 48.79 -8.93 12.04
N VAL A 164 49.18 -7.66 12.22
CA VAL A 164 50.58 -7.24 12.43
C VAL A 164 51.09 -7.72 13.79
N ILE A 165 50.32 -7.49 14.86
CA ILE A 165 50.69 -7.89 16.22
C ILE A 165 50.74 -9.42 16.33
N GLU A 166 49.79 -10.14 15.71
CA GLU A 166 49.74 -11.60 15.73
C GLU A 166 50.91 -12.25 14.98
N LYS A 167 51.53 -11.56 14.01
CA LYS A 167 52.78 -12.00 13.36
C LYS A 167 54.05 -11.77 14.18
N GLY A 168 53.94 -11.17 15.37
CA GLY A 168 55.05 -11.01 16.31
C GLY A 168 55.82 -9.69 16.21
N PHE A 169 55.31 -8.71 15.46
CA PHE A 169 55.90 -7.37 15.43
C PHE A 169 55.63 -6.65 16.75
N ASN A 170 56.60 -5.83 17.20
CA ASN A 170 56.46 -5.06 18.42
C ASN A 170 55.39 -3.97 18.25
N ALA A 171 54.37 -3.97 19.11
CA ALA A 171 53.28 -3.01 19.04
C ALA A 171 53.75 -1.55 19.20
N HIS A 172 54.76 -1.28 20.03
CA HIS A 172 55.28 0.07 20.25
C HIS A 172 56.04 0.61 19.04
N GLU A 173 56.91 -0.19 18.44
CA GLU A 173 57.65 0.19 17.23
C GLU A 173 56.70 0.45 16.05
N TYR A 174 55.68 -0.41 15.91
CA TYR A 174 54.63 -0.22 14.92
C TYR A 174 53.82 1.06 15.16
N LEU A 175 53.48 1.35 16.42
CA LEU A 175 52.78 2.57 16.82
C LEU A 175 53.59 3.83 16.50
N ASP A 176 54.89 3.84 16.81
CA ASP A 176 55.78 4.97 16.53
C ASP A 176 55.89 5.22 15.02
N MET A 177 55.96 4.15 14.22
CA MET A 177 55.92 4.24 12.76
C MET A 177 54.61 4.87 12.27
N LEU A 178 53.45 4.44 12.78
CA LEU A 178 52.14 4.99 12.41
C LEU A 178 52.01 6.46 12.81
N VAL A 179 52.45 6.84 14.01
CA VAL A 179 52.43 8.22 14.50
C VAL A 179 53.34 9.10 13.67
N THR A 180 54.55 8.64 13.34
CA THR A 180 55.51 9.37 12.50
C THR A 180 54.94 9.62 11.11
N LYS A 181 54.32 8.60 10.49
CA LYS A 181 53.64 8.76 9.19
C LYS A 181 52.46 9.72 9.25
N ALA A 182 51.65 9.65 10.32
CA ALA A 182 50.52 10.56 10.50
C ALA A 182 50.95 12.01 10.78
N ALA A 183 52.09 12.22 11.46
CA ALA A 183 52.63 13.53 11.77
C ALA A 183 53.27 14.22 10.55
N GLY A 184 53.87 13.46 9.63
CA GLY A 184 54.48 13.97 8.39
C GLY A 184 53.50 14.58 7.38
N GLN A 185 52.18 14.41 7.56
CA GLN A 185 51.15 14.94 6.66
C GLN A 185 50.58 16.30 7.07
N GLY A 186 51.10 16.96 8.12
CA GLY A 186 50.49 18.15 8.72
C GLY A 186 51.38 19.39 8.73
N ALA A 187 51.44 20.17 7.64
CA ALA A 187 52.16 21.45 7.62
C ALA A 187 51.26 22.70 7.66
N TYR A 188 49.93 22.61 7.48
CA TYR A 188 49.06 23.80 7.59
C TYR A 188 47.73 23.51 8.28
N SER A 189 47.56 24.20 9.41
CA SER A 189 46.37 24.18 10.24
C SER A 189 46.06 25.58 10.80
N MET A 190 45.20 26.37 10.14
CA MET A 190 44.12 27.04 10.91
C MET A 190 43.03 25.99 11.23
N ALA A 191 43.44 24.76 11.50
CA ALA A 191 42.81 23.53 11.05
C ALA A 191 43.23 22.34 11.93
N ASN A 192 42.67 22.21 13.14
CA ASN A 192 42.65 20.95 13.92
C ASN A 192 43.88 20.01 13.74
N GLY A 193 45.07 20.54 14.00
CA GLY A 193 46.30 19.76 14.02
C GLY A 193 46.19 18.62 15.04
N ILE A 194 46.23 17.38 14.53
CA ILE A 194 46.35 16.13 15.28
C ILE A 194 45.22 15.90 16.30
N SER A 195 43.98 15.85 15.79
CA SER A 195 42.88 15.12 16.46
C SER A 195 42.25 14.08 15.52
N ASN A 196 43.07 13.28 14.84
CA ASN A 196 42.56 12.14 14.10
C ASN A 196 41.99 11.10 15.08
N SER A 197 40.67 11.18 15.29
CA SER A 197 39.92 10.25 16.13
C SER A 197 40.12 8.79 15.71
N THR A 198 40.47 8.55 14.44
CA THR A 198 40.79 7.24 13.87
C THR A 198 42.07 6.64 14.45
N LEU A 199 43.19 7.37 14.45
CA LEU A 199 44.46 6.88 15.01
C LEU A 199 44.32 6.63 16.52
N LYS A 200 43.68 7.55 17.26
CA LYS A 200 43.38 7.34 18.69
C LYS A 200 42.55 6.08 18.92
N LYS A 201 41.56 5.80 18.06
CA LYS A 201 40.76 4.57 18.13
C LYS A 201 41.61 3.32 17.83
N ARG A 202 42.52 3.37 16.84
CA ARG A 202 43.45 2.28 16.49
C ARG A 202 44.37 1.95 17.66
N ILE A 203 45.03 2.97 18.24
CA ILE A 203 45.86 2.84 19.46
C ILE A 203 45.05 2.19 20.59
N LYS A 204 43.86 2.76 20.87
CA LYS A 204 43.00 2.26 21.94
C LYS A 204 42.58 0.81 21.73
N MET A 205 42.35 0.38 20.48
CA MET A 205 41.93 -0.99 20.16
C MET A 205 43.10 -1.97 20.19
N MET A 206 44.28 -1.61 19.68
CA MET A 206 45.49 -2.42 19.78
C MET A 206 45.88 -2.71 21.23
N MET A 207 45.67 -1.75 22.13
CA MET A 207 45.95 -1.90 23.57
C MET A 207 44.83 -2.59 24.35
N LYS A 208 43.66 -2.82 23.75
CA LYS A 208 42.47 -3.33 24.45
C LYS A 208 42.33 -4.84 24.26
N GLN A 209 42.16 -5.56 25.36
CA GLN A 209 41.94 -7.01 25.31
C GLN A 209 40.64 -7.39 24.59
N LYS A 210 40.66 -8.52 23.87
CA LYS A 210 39.56 -9.02 23.04
C LYS A 210 38.27 -9.16 23.85
N SER A 211 37.15 -8.71 23.29
CA SER A 211 35.87 -8.66 24.01
C SER A 211 35.15 -10.01 24.11
N PHE A 212 34.44 -10.21 25.24
CA PHE A 212 33.71 -11.43 25.61
C PHE A 212 32.57 -11.81 24.66
N ARG A 213 32.35 -13.13 24.48
CA ARG A 213 31.44 -13.74 23.47
C ARG A 213 29.98 -13.29 23.59
N TRP A 214 29.53 -12.89 24.78
CA TRP A 214 28.16 -12.40 25.03
C TRP A 214 27.82 -11.10 24.31
N ARG A 215 28.82 -10.34 23.85
CA ARG A 215 28.57 -9.16 23.01
C ARG A 215 27.94 -9.54 21.66
N ARG A 216 28.17 -10.77 21.15
CA ARG A 216 27.51 -11.30 19.95
C ARG A 216 26.04 -11.63 20.16
N ALA A 217 25.65 -11.98 21.39
CA ALA A 217 24.24 -12.22 21.72
C ALA A 217 23.38 -10.95 21.54
N LYS A 218 23.98 -9.76 21.61
CA LYS A 218 23.25 -8.50 21.33
C LYS A 218 22.76 -8.39 19.88
N VAL A 219 23.30 -9.19 18.95
CA VAL A 219 22.78 -9.26 17.57
C VAL A 219 21.35 -9.82 17.55
N LEU A 220 20.94 -10.61 18.56
CA LEU A 220 19.54 -11.04 18.68
C LEU A 220 18.56 -9.87 18.83
N TYR A 221 18.97 -8.69 19.31
CA TYR A 221 18.10 -7.51 19.36
C TYR A 221 17.74 -6.96 17.98
N VAL A 222 18.47 -7.33 16.93
CA VAL A 222 18.18 -6.89 15.56
C VAL A 222 16.94 -7.61 15.00
N ILE A 223 16.74 -8.87 15.39
CA ILE A 223 15.60 -9.69 14.95
C ILE A 223 14.24 -9.05 15.27
N PRO A 224 13.93 -8.62 16.52
CA PRO A 224 12.65 -7.99 16.83
C PRO A 224 12.48 -6.62 16.15
N VAL A 225 13.57 -5.88 15.91
CA VAL A 225 13.51 -4.60 15.18
C VAL A 225 13.14 -4.82 13.71
N ILE A 226 13.73 -5.83 13.06
CA ILE A 226 13.36 -6.23 11.70
C ILE A 226 11.90 -6.71 11.66
N ALA A 227 11.49 -7.55 12.61
CA ALA A 227 10.12 -8.05 12.70
C ALA A 227 9.09 -6.91 12.87
N LEU A 228 9.39 -5.93 13.72
CA LEU A 228 8.55 -4.75 13.93
C LEU A 228 8.49 -3.86 12.68
N SER A 229 9.64 -3.65 12.02
CA SER A 229 9.68 -2.89 10.76
C SER A 229 8.85 -3.58 9.67
N LEU A 230 8.94 -4.91 9.55
CA LEU A 230 8.13 -5.68 8.61
C LEU A 230 6.63 -5.57 8.94
N ALA A 231 6.24 -5.69 10.21
CA ALA A 231 4.85 -5.55 10.65
C ALA A 231 4.28 -4.14 10.40
N CYS A 232 5.07 -3.08 10.59
CA CYS A 232 4.61 -1.71 10.32
C CYS A 232 4.56 -1.36 8.83
N THR A 233 5.25 -2.12 7.97
CA THR A 233 5.32 -1.85 6.51
C THR A 233 4.46 -2.79 5.68
N SER A 234 3.82 -3.80 6.30
CA SER A 234 2.87 -4.66 5.62
C SER A 234 1.65 -3.83 5.21
N LYS A 235 1.48 -3.62 3.91
CA LYS A 235 0.21 -3.18 3.33
C LYS A 235 -0.65 -4.41 3.11
N THR A 236 -1.86 -4.40 3.66
CA THR A 236 -2.87 -5.40 3.34
C THR A 236 -3.52 -5.01 2.02
N GLU A 237 -3.22 -5.74 0.96
CA GLU A 237 -3.88 -5.58 -0.33
C GLU A 237 -5.01 -6.62 -0.39
N MET A 238 -6.26 -6.15 -0.41
CA MET A 238 -7.41 -7.02 -0.63
C MET A 238 -7.61 -7.12 -2.14
N GLU A 239 -7.28 -8.27 -2.71
CA GLU A 239 -7.62 -8.59 -4.10
C GLU A 239 -9.15 -8.70 -4.19
N ASN A 240 -9.79 -7.66 -4.73
CA ASN A 240 -11.19 -7.73 -5.13
C ASN A 240 -11.23 -8.62 -6.38
N PRO A 241 -12.03 -9.71 -6.43
CA PRO A 241 -12.12 -10.55 -7.61
C PRO A 241 -12.97 -9.86 -8.69
N GLU A 242 -12.56 -8.68 -9.13
CA GLU A 242 -13.08 -8.01 -10.31
C GLU A 242 -12.20 -8.39 -11.49
N GLY A 243 -12.38 -9.63 -11.96
CA GLY A 243 -11.99 -9.97 -13.32
C GLY A 243 -12.86 -9.15 -14.27
N SER A 244 -12.27 -8.15 -14.93
CA SER A 244 -12.88 -7.47 -16.06
C SER A 244 -13.02 -8.47 -17.21
N VAL A 245 -14.20 -9.07 -17.33
CA VAL A 245 -14.57 -9.86 -18.50
C VAL A 245 -14.73 -8.88 -19.67
N LYS A 246 -13.90 -9.06 -20.71
CA LYS A 246 -14.02 -8.33 -21.97
C LYS A 246 -15.37 -8.66 -22.62
N THR A 247 -16.09 -7.63 -23.02
CA THR A 247 -17.48 -7.62 -23.53
C THR A 247 -17.71 -8.26 -24.91
N ASP A 248 -16.82 -9.13 -25.39
CA ASP A 248 -16.97 -9.79 -26.70
C ASP A 248 -17.47 -11.25 -26.60
N ASP A 249 -17.54 -11.83 -25.40
CA ASP A 249 -17.96 -13.23 -25.17
C ASP A 249 -19.30 -13.32 -24.38
N VAL A 250 -20.22 -12.37 -24.55
CA VAL A 250 -21.58 -12.48 -23.97
C VAL A 250 -22.45 -13.34 -24.88
N SER A 251 -22.16 -14.64 -24.94
CA SER A 251 -23.05 -15.64 -25.55
C SER A 251 -22.99 -16.97 -24.83
N LEU A 252 -22.96 -16.99 -23.50
CA LEU A 252 -23.09 -18.22 -22.72
C LEU A 252 -23.78 -17.93 -21.38
N ILE A 253 -25.12 -17.93 -21.38
CA ILE A 253 -25.83 -18.47 -20.22
C ILE A 253 -25.71 -20.00 -20.32
N ALA A 254 -24.50 -20.52 -20.09
CA ALA A 254 -24.33 -21.94 -19.82
C ALA A 254 -24.72 -22.18 -18.37
N PHE A 255 -25.98 -22.53 -18.16
CA PHE A 255 -26.31 -23.42 -17.05
C PHE A 255 -25.47 -24.69 -17.26
N GLY A 256 -24.80 -25.16 -16.20
CA GLY A 256 -23.95 -26.35 -16.28
C GLY A 256 -24.70 -27.58 -16.81
N PRO A 257 -23.98 -28.68 -17.12
CA PRO A 257 -24.57 -29.90 -17.70
C PRO A 257 -25.72 -30.47 -16.87
N ASP A 258 -25.71 -30.17 -15.58
CA ASP A 258 -26.78 -30.46 -14.64
C ASP A 258 -27.75 -29.27 -14.64
N GLY A 259 -28.66 -29.25 -15.61
CA GLY A 259 -29.69 -28.23 -15.76
C GLY A 259 -30.39 -27.96 -14.42
N ASN A 260 -30.10 -26.81 -13.83
CA ASN A 260 -30.69 -26.44 -12.56
C ASN A 260 -32.07 -25.83 -12.83
N ASP A 261 -33.05 -26.70 -13.06
CA ASP A 261 -34.47 -26.41 -13.34
C ASP A 261 -35.23 -25.80 -12.14
N GLY A 262 -34.54 -25.03 -11.28
CA GLY A 262 -35.13 -24.42 -10.10
C GLY A 262 -34.41 -23.19 -9.56
N ALA A 263 -33.55 -22.54 -10.35
CA ALA A 263 -32.98 -21.25 -9.96
C ALA A 263 -34.07 -20.16 -9.96
N LEU A 264 -34.08 -19.32 -8.93
CA LEU A 264 -35.04 -18.21 -8.81
C LEU A 264 -34.52 -16.99 -9.58
N PHE A 265 -35.32 -16.45 -10.49
CA PHE A 265 -34.97 -15.22 -11.22
C PHE A 265 -35.71 -14.03 -10.61
N MET A 266 -34.98 -12.97 -10.35
CA MET A 266 -35.48 -11.74 -9.75
C MET A 266 -35.11 -10.57 -10.66
N MET A 267 -36.08 -9.90 -11.27
CA MET A 267 -35.89 -8.72 -12.11
C MET A 267 -36.41 -7.48 -11.38
N ASP A 268 -35.56 -6.47 -11.17
CA ASP A 268 -35.91 -5.21 -10.51
C ASP A 268 -36.65 -5.40 -9.16
N GLY A 269 -36.30 -6.48 -8.45
CA GLY A 269 -36.88 -6.86 -7.15
C GLY A 269 -38.15 -7.72 -7.21
N MET A 270 -38.60 -8.17 -8.39
CA MET A 270 -39.75 -9.06 -8.58
C MET A 270 -39.36 -10.44 -9.11
N GLU A 271 -40.03 -11.50 -8.67
CA GLU A 271 -39.83 -12.87 -9.19
C GLU A 271 -40.36 -12.98 -10.62
N VAL A 272 -39.51 -13.42 -11.56
CA VAL A 272 -39.83 -13.53 -12.99
C VAL A 272 -39.58 -14.95 -13.52
N GLY A 273 -40.27 -15.33 -14.58
CA GLY A 273 -40.09 -16.63 -15.23
C GLY A 273 -38.77 -16.70 -16.01
N LYS A 274 -38.22 -17.92 -16.14
CA LYS A 274 -37.01 -18.17 -16.96
C LYS A 274 -37.20 -17.71 -18.41
N ASP A 275 -38.39 -17.90 -18.97
CA ASP A 275 -38.70 -17.51 -20.35
C ASP A 275 -38.73 -16.00 -20.54
N ASP A 276 -39.21 -15.25 -19.54
CA ASP A 276 -39.22 -13.77 -19.55
C ASP A 276 -37.79 -13.21 -19.51
N VAL A 277 -36.89 -13.89 -18.80
CA VAL A 277 -35.46 -13.53 -18.73
C VAL A 277 -34.74 -13.80 -20.06
N LEU A 278 -35.07 -14.90 -20.73
CA LEU A 278 -34.48 -15.24 -22.03
C LEU A 278 -35.00 -14.36 -23.17
N ALA A 279 -36.18 -13.75 -23.00
CA ALA A 279 -36.76 -12.82 -23.96
C ALA A 279 -36.22 -11.38 -23.84
N LEU A 280 -35.40 -11.07 -22.81
CA LEU A 280 -34.77 -9.76 -22.64
C LEU A 280 -33.70 -9.52 -23.71
N ASP A 281 -33.77 -8.35 -24.35
CA ASP A 281 -32.68 -7.85 -25.18
C ASP A 281 -31.49 -7.43 -24.28
N PRO A 282 -30.27 -7.99 -24.49
CA PRO A 282 -29.08 -7.68 -23.68
C PRO A 282 -28.76 -6.19 -23.56
N LYS A 283 -29.19 -5.37 -24.52
CA LYS A 283 -28.95 -3.92 -24.53
C LYS A 283 -29.59 -3.20 -23.33
N TYR A 284 -30.66 -3.76 -22.77
CA TYR A 284 -31.41 -3.15 -21.66
C TYR A 284 -31.09 -3.76 -20.30
N ILE A 285 -30.08 -4.64 -20.20
CA ILE A 285 -29.63 -5.16 -18.92
C ILE A 285 -28.60 -4.17 -18.34
N GLU A 286 -28.87 -3.68 -17.13
CA GLU A 286 -27.94 -2.82 -16.39
C GLU A 286 -26.89 -3.67 -15.70
N SER A 287 -27.35 -4.67 -14.94
CA SER A 287 -26.48 -5.58 -14.21
C SER A 287 -27.14 -6.94 -13.98
N LEU A 288 -26.31 -7.97 -13.88
CA LEU A 288 -26.73 -9.33 -13.53
C LEU A 288 -25.86 -9.82 -12.36
N THR A 289 -26.51 -10.18 -11.26
CA THR A 289 -25.85 -10.66 -10.04
C THR A 289 -26.34 -12.05 -9.69
N VAL A 290 -25.44 -12.99 -9.45
CA VAL A 290 -25.79 -14.38 -9.09
C VAL A 290 -25.46 -14.62 -7.62
N LEU A 291 -26.49 -14.93 -6.82
CA LEU A 291 -26.36 -15.36 -5.44
C LEU A 291 -26.36 -16.89 -5.37
N LYS A 292 -25.36 -17.46 -4.68
CA LYS A 292 -25.21 -18.91 -4.50
C LYS A 292 -25.48 -19.35 -3.07
N ASP A 293 -25.89 -20.60 -2.94
CA ASP A 293 -25.92 -21.41 -1.71
C ASP A 293 -26.58 -20.71 -0.50
N THR A 294 -25.76 -20.35 0.48
CA THR A 294 -26.18 -19.92 1.83
C THR A 294 -26.72 -18.49 1.86
N VAL A 295 -26.23 -17.60 0.99
CA VAL A 295 -26.68 -16.20 0.92
C VAL A 295 -28.07 -16.11 0.30
N ALA A 296 -28.28 -16.87 -0.78
CA ALA A 296 -29.58 -16.97 -1.45
C ALA A 296 -30.66 -17.54 -0.53
N THR A 297 -30.34 -18.61 0.20
CA THR A 297 -31.26 -19.24 1.17
C THR A 297 -31.58 -18.33 2.36
N LYS A 298 -30.64 -17.49 2.80
CA LYS A 298 -30.84 -16.54 3.91
C LYS A 298 -31.81 -15.40 3.56
N ILE A 299 -31.79 -14.93 2.30
CA ILE A 299 -32.60 -13.79 1.85
C ILE A 299 -33.94 -14.26 1.27
N TYR A 300 -33.94 -15.36 0.52
CA TYR A 300 -35.11 -15.83 -0.25
C TYR A 300 -35.69 -17.17 0.25
N GLY A 301 -35.18 -17.70 1.36
CA GLY A 301 -35.68 -18.93 1.98
C GLY A 301 -35.45 -20.18 1.12
N GLU A 302 -36.31 -21.19 1.28
CA GLU A 302 -36.25 -22.47 0.53
C GLU A 302 -36.22 -22.26 -1.00
N LYS A 303 -36.86 -21.20 -1.51
CA LYS A 303 -36.86 -20.86 -2.94
C LYS A 303 -35.47 -20.49 -3.48
N GLY A 304 -34.59 -19.97 -2.64
CA GLY A 304 -33.22 -19.59 -3.02
C GLY A 304 -32.20 -20.72 -2.93
N LYS A 305 -32.63 -21.95 -2.56
CA LYS A 305 -31.73 -23.09 -2.32
C LYS A 305 -30.90 -23.48 -3.55
N ASN A 306 -31.46 -23.26 -4.74
CA ASN A 306 -30.83 -23.56 -6.03
C ASN A 306 -30.14 -22.33 -6.66
N GLY A 307 -29.93 -21.26 -5.88
CA GLY A 307 -29.36 -20.00 -6.32
C GLY A 307 -30.41 -19.00 -6.82
N VAL A 308 -30.07 -17.72 -6.76
CA VAL A 308 -30.93 -16.61 -7.16
C VAL A 308 -30.18 -15.72 -8.15
N VAL A 309 -30.79 -15.41 -9.28
CA VAL A 309 -30.24 -14.50 -10.29
C VAL A 309 -31.00 -13.18 -10.21
N LEU A 310 -30.30 -12.11 -9.82
CA LEU A 310 -30.82 -10.75 -9.76
C LEU A 310 -30.46 -10.03 -11.06
N ILE A 311 -31.46 -9.47 -11.72
CA ILE A 311 -31.34 -8.76 -12.98
C ILE A 311 -31.88 -7.35 -12.74
N THR A 312 -31.05 -6.34 -13.01
CA THR A 312 -31.47 -4.93 -12.96
C THR A 312 -31.53 -4.43 -14.40
N THR A 313 -32.62 -3.78 -14.80
CA THR A 313 -32.81 -3.31 -16.17
C THR A 313 -32.61 -1.79 -16.30
N ARG A 314 -32.10 -1.37 -17.46
CA ARG A 314 -31.99 0.05 -17.84
C ARG A 314 -33.34 0.52 -18.39
N PRO A 315 -33.74 1.78 -18.13
CA PRO A 315 -34.96 2.34 -18.70
C PRO A 315 -34.85 2.42 -20.24
N ASN A 316 -35.72 1.68 -20.94
CA ASN A 316 -35.84 1.75 -22.39
C ASN A 316 -36.79 2.90 -22.79
N PRO A 317 -36.36 3.86 -23.63
CA PRO A 317 -37.21 4.96 -24.08
C PRO A 317 -38.31 4.55 -25.09
N GLU A 318 -38.31 3.33 -25.65
CA GLU A 318 -39.28 2.87 -26.67
C GLU A 318 -40.08 1.61 -26.31
N SER A 319 -39.99 1.06 -25.09
CA SER A 319 -40.90 -0.03 -24.65
C SER A 319 -41.96 0.47 -23.69
N THR A 320 -43.20 0.45 -24.17
CA THR A 320 -44.42 0.44 -23.35
C THR A 320 -44.43 -0.81 -22.45
N GLU A 321 -44.53 -0.58 -21.13
CA GLU A 321 -44.84 -1.54 -20.05
C GLU A 321 -43.85 -2.68 -19.71
N LEU A 322 -43.13 -2.51 -18.61
CA LEU A 322 -43.08 -3.51 -17.53
C LEU A 322 -43.30 -2.78 -16.21
N THR A 323 -44.58 -2.53 -15.94
CA THR A 323 -45.08 -2.04 -14.66
C THR A 323 -46.12 -3.04 -14.19
N VAL A 324 -45.86 -3.70 -13.08
CA VAL A 324 -46.92 -4.18 -12.20
C VAL A 324 -46.79 -3.29 -10.97
N TYR A 325 -47.40 -2.11 -10.86
CA TYR A 325 -48.73 -1.69 -11.28
C TYR A 325 -48.75 -0.25 -11.85
N ALA A 326 -49.37 -0.13 -13.04
CA ALA A 326 -50.16 0.99 -13.55
C ALA A 326 -49.46 2.31 -13.96
N VAL A 327 -48.74 2.26 -15.07
CA VAL A 327 -48.83 3.34 -16.08
C VAL A 327 -50.32 3.43 -16.48
N ASP A 328 -50.92 4.62 -16.43
CA ASP A 328 -52.37 4.91 -16.53
C ASP A 328 -53.28 4.69 -15.29
N ALA A 329 -52.75 4.48 -14.08
CA ALA A 329 -53.58 4.63 -12.87
C ALA A 329 -53.66 6.07 -12.36
N GLU A 330 -54.87 6.50 -11.97
CA GLU A 330 -55.04 7.60 -11.02
C GLU A 330 -54.34 7.23 -9.71
N MET A 331 -53.37 8.06 -9.28
CA MET A 331 -52.61 7.86 -8.05
C MET A 331 -53.51 7.99 -6.81
N PRO A 332 -53.23 7.24 -5.73
CA PRO A 332 -53.93 7.42 -4.48
C PRO A 332 -53.68 8.82 -3.92
N GLU A 333 -54.72 9.43 -3.36
CA GLU A 333 -54.69 10.81 -2.90
C GLU A 333 -55.00 10.91 -1.40
N PHE A 334 -54.17 11.62 -0.64
CA PHE A 334 -54.43 11.89 0.76
C PHE A 334 -55.66 12.81 0.92
N PRO A 335 -56.46 12.68 1.99
CA PRO A 335 -57.56 13.61 2.25
C PRO A 335 -57.08 15.08 2.32
N GLY A 336 -57.45 15.88 1.31
CA GLY A 336 -56.97 17.26 1.17
C GLY A 336 -55.70 17.42 0.32
N GLY A 337 -55.34 16.41 -0.47
CA GLY A 337 -54.24 16.45 -1.43
C GLY A 337 -52.86 16.53 -0.78
N THR A 338 -51.86 16.94 -1.58
CA THR A 338 -50.46 17.08 -1.13
C THR A 338 -50.31 18.11 0.00
N ASP A 339 -51.09 19.19 -0.04
CA ASP A 339 -51.08 20.23 0.99
C ASP A 339 -51.69 19.74 2.31
N GLY A 340 -52.77 18.96 2.23
CA GLY A 340 -53.38 18.29 3.38
C GLY A 340 -52.41 17.31 4.04
N LEU A 341 -51.68 16.54 3.22
CA LEU A 341 -50.66 15.60 3.70
C LEU A 341 -49.54 16.31 4.46
N GLY A 342 -48.99 17.39 3.91
CA GLY A 342 -47.94 18.17 4.58
C GLY A 342 -48.40 18.80 5.91
N LYS A 343 -49.62 19.34 5.94
CA LYS A 343 -50.22 19.87 7.18
C LYS A 343 -50.45 18.77 8.21
N TRP A 344 -50.97 17.62 7.79
CA TRP A 344 -51.22 16.50 8.68
C TRP A 344 -49.92 15.96 9.29
N ILE A 345 -48.88 15.78 8.47
CA ILE A 345 -47.56 15.34 8.93
C ILE A 345 -46.99 16.33 9.96
N SER A 346 -47.01 17.63 9.68
CA SER A 346 -46.46 18.63 10.60
C SER A 346 -47.23 18.75 11.92
N GLN A 347 -48.54 18.46 11.94
CA GLN A 347 -49.37 18.48 13.16
C GLN A 347 -49.27 17.20 13.99
N ASN A 348 -48.98 16.04 13.36
CA ASN A 348 -49.03 14.73 14.02
C ASN A 348 -47.65 14.10 14.26
N VAL A 349 -46.59 14.67 13.66
CA VAL A 349 -45.21 14.26 13.92
C VAL A 349 -44.80 14.61 15.35
N LYS A 350 -44.29 13.64 16.10
CA LYS A 350 -43.78 13.85 17.44
C LYS A 350 -42.30 13.56 17.47
N TYR A 351 -41.50 14.58 17.74
CA TYR A 351 -40.06 14.38 17.85
C TYR A 351 -39.73 13.57 19.12
N PRO A 352 -39.12 12.37 19.02
CA PRO A 352 -38.77 11.57 20.20
C PRO A 352 -37.85 12.33 21.15
N ALA A 353 -38.17 12.38 22.45
CA ALA A 353 -37.41 13.17 23.43
C ALA A 353 -35.94 12.74 23.52
N GLU A 354 -35.69 11.44 23.38
CA GLU A 354 -34.34 10.84 23.35
C GLU A 354 -33.55 11.33 22.12
N ALA A 355 -34.16 11.30 20.93
CA ALA A 355 -33.55 11.79 19.69
C ALA A 355 -33.26 13.30 19.77
N LYS A 356 -34.16 14.07 20.42
CA LYS A 356 -33.98 15.51 20.64
C LYS A 356 -32.81 15.80 21.58
N ARG A 357 -32.66 15.03 22.66
CA ARG A 357 -31.53 15.15 23.61
C ARG A 357 -30.19 14.83 22.95
N LEU A 358 -30.17 13.89 22.02
CA LEU A 358 -28.99 13.45 21.29
C LEU A 358 -28.68 14.27 20.03
N GLY A 359 -29.53 15.25 19.67
CA GLY A 359 -29.32 16.10 18.51
C GLY A 359 -29.50 15.40 17.15
N ILE A 360 -30.28 14.31 17.09
CA ILE A 360 -30.38 13.45 15.91
C ILE A 360 -31.44 13.97 14.94
N SER A 361 -31.04 14.60 13.84
CA SER A 361 -31.93 15.07 12.76
C SER A 361 -31.74 14.30 11.45
N GLY A 362 -32.78 14.21 10.61
CA GLY A 362 -32.67 13.58 9.29
C GLY A 362 -33.99 13.45 8.53
N ARG A 363 -33.92 12.88 7.33
CA ARG A 363 -35.08 12.58 6.46
C ARG A 363 -35.27 11.06 6.41
N VAL A 364 -36.41 10.58 6.90
CA VAL A 364 -36.77 9.16 6.84
C VAL A 364 -37.72 8.93 5.68
N ASN A 365 -37.34 8.05 4.76
CA ASN A 365 -38.16 7.66 3.60
C ASN A 365 -38.97 6.41 3.92
N VAL A 366 -40.30 6.53 3.89
CA VAL A 366 -41.22 5.43 4.23
C VAL A 366 -42.00 5.00 3.00
N ASN A 367 -41.89 3.72 2.65
CA ASN A 367 -42.72 3.05 1.65
C ASN A 367 -43.93 2.41 2.31
N PHE A 368 -45.08 2.50 1.66
CA PHE A 368 -46.28 1.80 2.06
C PHE A 368 -47.18 1.55 0.84
N VAL A 369 -48.17 0.68 0.99
CA VAL A 369 -49.16 0.38 -0.05
C VAL A 369 -50.51 0.94 0.40
N VAL A 370 -51.16 1.70 -0.47
CA VAL A 370 -52.55 2.11 -0.30
C VAL A 370 -53.42 1.05 -0.95
N ASP A 371 -54.19 0.32 -0.15
CA ASP A 371 -55.08 -0.74 -0.64
C ASP A 371 -56.32 -0.14 -1.30
N THR A 372 -57.10 -0.99 -1.97
CA THR A 372 -58.34 -0.66 -2.67
C THR A 372 -59.41 -0.03 -1.79
N ASP A 373 -59.37 -0.22 -0.47
CA ASP A 373 -60.27 0.39 0.51
C ASP A 373 -59.73 1.72 1.10
N GLY A 374 -58.56 2.17 0.64
CA GLY A 374 -57.87 3.36 1.11
C GLY A 374 -57.08 3.17 2.40
N SER A 375 -57.01 1.95 2.95
CA SER A 375 -56.16 1.65 4.11
C SER A 375 -54.69 1.55 3.70
N ILE A 376 -53.80 1.72 4.68
CA ILE A 376 -52.35 1.63 4.47
C ILE A 376 -51.87 0.27 4.99
N VAL A 377 -51.17 -0.47 4.13
CA VAL A 377 -50.55 -1.76 4.42
C VAL A 377 -49.06 -1.75 4.01
N ASP A 378 -48.29 -2.74 4.45
CA ASP A 378 -46.87 -2.94 4.08
C ASP A 378 -45.96 -1.71 4.30
N VAL A 379 -46.08 -1.07 5.46
CA VAL A 379 -45.25 0.09 5.85
C VAL A 379 -43.83 -0.35 6.19
N ASN A 380 -42.86 0.05 5.36
CA ASN A 380 -41.44 -0.26 5.49
C ASN A 380 -40.56 0.98 5.28
N VAL A 381 -39.47 1.11 6.03
CA VAL A 381 -38.48 2.19 5.85
C VAL A 381 -37.46 1.76 4.79
N VAL A 382 -37.25 2.62 3.79
CA VAL A 382 -36.32 2.33 2.66
C VAL A 382 -34.90 2.73 3.03
N ASP A 383 -34.76 3.91 3.64
CA ASP A 383 -33.48 4.50 4.04
C ASP A 383 -33.52 4.79 5.55
N PRO A 384 -33.10 3.83 6.40
CA PRO A 384 -33.08 4.00 7.85
C PRO A 384 -32.10 5.11 8.25
N VAL A 385 -32.53 6.04 9.10
CA VAL A 385 -31.67 7.12 9.62
C VAL A 385 -31.26 6.81 11.05
N ASN A 386 -32.23 6.52 11.90
CA ASN A 386 -32.02 6.19 13.29
C ASN A 386 -33.28 5.51 13.82
N GLU A 387 -33.11 4.41 14.56
CA GLU A 387 -34.21 3.60 15.08
C GLU A 387 -35.32 4.42 15.77
N LEU A 388 -34.95 5.49 16.48
CA LEU A 388 -35.91 6.37 17.16
C LEU A 388 -36.76 7.19 16.18
N LEU A 389 -36.15 7.72 15.13
CA LEU A 389 -36.83 8.50 14.09
C LEU A 389 -37.61 7.59 13.14
N ASP A 390 -37.05 6.42 12.83
CA ASP A 390 -37.65 5.43 11.95
C ASP A 390 -38.93 4.85 12.57
N ALA A 391 -38.89 4.51 13.86
CA ALA A 391 -40.06 4.06 14.60
C ALA A 391 -41.17 5.12 14.63
N GLU A 392 -40.82 6.39 14.81
CA GLU A 392 -41.78 7.48 14.79
C GLU A 392 -42.36 7.72 13.38
N ALA A 393 -41.54 7.61 12.33
CA ALA A 393 -42.00 7.73 10.94
C ALA A 393 -42.98 6.60 10.58
N VAL A 394 -42.69 5.36 10.98
CA VAL A 394 -43.59 4.22 10.79
C VAL A 394 -44.89 4.41 11.57
N ARG A 395 -44.82 4.86 12.83
CA ARG A 395 -46.01 5.18 13.64
C ARG A 395 -46.87 6.24 12.96
N LEU A 396 -46.24 7.30 12.47
CA LEU A 396 -46.90 8.42 11.80
C LEU A 396 -47.65 7.92 10.56
N VAL A 397 -47.00 7.18 9.67
CA VAL A 397 -47.64 6.62 8.46
C VAL A 397 -48.78 5.67 8.78
N ARG A 398 -48.61 4.78 9.76
CA ARG A 398 -49.69 3.86 10.19
C ARG A 398 -50.90 4.58 10.80
N SER A 399 -50.72 5.79 11.32
CA SER A 399 -51.79 6.59 11.92
C SER A 399 -52.52 7.52 10.95
N MET A 400 -52.20 7.47 9.66
CA MET A 400 -52.85 8.30 8.65
C MET A 400 -54.33 7.91 8.46
N PRO A 401 -55.19 8.88 8.12
CA PRO A 401 -56.56 8.61 7.70
C PRO A 401 -56.59 7.79 6.41
N LYS A 402 -57.76 7.20 6.09
CA LYS A 402 -57.95 6.49 4.83
C LYS A 402 -57.71 7.41 3.63
N TRP A 403 -56.92 6.93 2.68
CA TRP A 403 -56.61 7.60 1.43
C TRP A 403 -57.71 7.35 0.41
N LYS A 404 -57.81 8.22 -0.60
CA LYS A 404 -58.53 7.90 -1.82
C LYS A 404 -57.70 6.85 -2.57
N PRO A 405 -58.22 5.63 -2.80
CA PRO A 405 -57.46 4.56 -3.45
C PRO A 405 -57.14 4.90 -4.90
N GLY A 406 -56.07 4.27 -5.43
CA GLY A 406 -55.72 4.40 -6.84
C GLY A 406 -56.71 3.69 -7.76
N LYS A 407 -56.83 4.16 -9.00
CA LYS A 407 -57.72 3.57 -10.01
C LYS A 407 -56.99 3.32 -11.31
N LYS A 408 -57.03 2.09 -11.84
CA LYS A 408 -56.64 1.77 -13.23
C LYS A 408 -57.89 1.38 -14.00
N ASP A 409 -58.15 2.03 -15.14
CA ASP A 409 -59.29 1.72 -16.02
C ASP A 409 -60.67 1.68 -15.30
N GLY A 410 -60.87 2.59 -14.33
CA GLY A 410 -62.09 2.66 -13.51
C GLY A 410 -62.20 1.63 -12.39
N LYS A 411 -61.26 0.69 -12.26
CA LYS A 411 -61.19 -0.30 -11.17
C LYS A 411 -60.20 0.13 -10.10
N LEU A 412 -60.56 -0.07 -8.83
CA LEU A 412 -59.70 0.22 -7.69
C LEU A 412 -58.52 -0.76 -7.67
N VAL A 413 -57.30 -0.24 -7.53
CA VAL A 413 -56.08 -1.04 -7.48
C VAL A 413 -55.21 -0.61 -6.29
N PRO A 414 -54.52 -1.56 -5.62
CA PRO A 414 -53.55 -1.22 -4.59
C PRO A 414 -52.35 -0.53 -5.24
N VAL A 415 -51.90 0.59 -4.66
CA VAL A 415 -50.79 1.39 -5.21
C VAL A 415 -49.73 1.62 -4.16
N LYS A 416 -48.47 1.35 -4.52
CA LYS A 416 -47.31 1.63 -3.67
C LYS A 416 -46.98 3.12 -3.70
N TYR A 417 -46.78 3.70 -2.52
CA TYR A 417 -46.54 5.12 -2.33
C TYR A 417 -45.34 5.33 -1.38
N GLN A 418 -44.57 6.38 -1.61
CA GLN A 418 -43.39 6.72 -0.80
C GLN A 418 -43.52 8.15 -0.31
N ILE A 419 -43.28 8.39 0.98
CA ILE A 419 -43.24 9.73 1.55
C ILE A 419 -41.95 9.99 2.35
N PRO A 420 -41.39 11.20 2.25
CA PRO A 420 -40.32 11.65 3.13
C PRO A 420 -40.87 12.30 4.40
N VAL A 421 -40.47 11.81 5.57
CA VAL A 421 -40.72 12.45 6.88
C VAL A 421 -39.46 13.16 7.34
N ASN A 422 -39.51 14.49 7.42
CA ASN A 422 -38.34 15.31 7.79
C ASN A 422 -38.37 15.64 9.29
N PHE A 423 -37.33 15.23 10.02
CA PHE A 423 -37.11 15.60 11.43
C PHE A 423 -36.04 16.69 11.51
N ARG A 424 -36.46 17.91 11.83
CA ARG A 424 -35.56 19.05 12.04
C ARG A 424 -35.69 19.57 13.48
N LEU A 425 -34.55 19.84 14.10
CA LEU A 425 -34.51 20.55 15.38
C LEU A 425 -34.83 22.02 15.12
N GLN A 426 -35.77 22.57 15.90
CA GLN A 426 -36.08 23.99 15.92
C GLN A 426 -35.28 24.69 17.00
#